data_AF-A0A944GYA8-F1
#
_entry.id   AF-A0A944GYA8-F1
#
_cell.length_a   1.000
_cell.length_b   1.000
_cell.length_c   1.000
_cell.angle_alpha   90.00
_cell.angle_beta   90.00
_cell.angle_gamma   90.00
#
_symmetry.space_group_name_H-M   'P 1'
#
loop_
_entity.id
_entity.type
_entity.pdbx_description
1 polymer ?
#
loop_
_entity_poly.entity_id
_entity_poly.type
_entity_poly.pdbx_seq_one_letter_code
_entity_poly.pdbx_strand_id
1 'polypeptide(L)' 'MNYQEVKSQLEALQMQLANKMQNPNLSIDEKTELLNAIANYDYIIELTCMNHFERGKAIQ' A
#
# COMPACT_ATOMS: atom_id res chain seq x y z
N MET A 1 8.91 -12.82 -9.57
CA MET A 1 7.81 -11.88 -9.29
C MET A 1 8.22 -10.53 -9.87
N ASN A 2 7.46 -9.97 -10.81
CA ASN A 2 7.79 -8.67 -11.42
C ASN A 2 7.49 -7.56 -10.41
N TYR A 3 8.47 -6.70 -10.12
CA TYR A 3 8.32 -5.57 -9.20
C TYR A 3 7.06 -4.74 -9.52
N GLN A 4 6.82 -4.49 -10.81
CA GLN A 4 5.71 -3.67 -11.25
C GLN A 4 4.36 -4.33 -10.97
N GLU A 5 4.27 -5.66 -11.12
CA GLU A 5 3.05 -6.41 -10.77
C GLU A 5 2.78 -6.36 -9.26
N VAL A 6 3.82 -6.50 -8.43
CA VAL A 6 3.69 -6.42 -6.96
C VAL A 6 3.24 -5.03 -6.53
N LYS A 7 3.88 -3.97 -7.07
CA LYS A 7 3.51 -2.58 -6.77
C LYS A 7 2.07 -2.29 -7.15
N SER A 8 1.65 -2.66 -8.37
CA SER A 8 0.28 -2.43 -8.81
C SER A 8 -0.77 -3.19 -8.00
N GLN A 9 -0.45 -4.40 -7.50
CA GLN A 9 -1.35 -5.13 -6.59
C GLN A 9 -1.50 -4.42 -5.25
N LEU A 10 -0.40 -3.92 -4.68
CA LEU A 10 -0.42 -3.18 -3.41
C LEU A 10 -1.21 -1.87 -3.54
N GLU A 11 -1.00 -1.12 -4.62
CA GLU A 11 -1.75 0.12 -4.92
C GLU A 11 -3.25 -0.15 -5.11
N ALA A 12 -3.60 -1.24 -5.81
CA ALA A 12 -4.99 -1.62 -5.99
C ALA A 12 -5.69 -1.97 -4.65
N LEU A 13 -5.00 -2.71 -3.77
CA LEU A 13 -5.52 -3.04 -2.44
C LEU A 13 -5.68 -1.80 -1.57
N GLN A 14 -4.69 -0.90 -1.59
CA GLN A 14 -4.79 0.38 -0.89
C GLN A 14 -5.96 1.23 -1.39
N MET A 15 -6.17 1.30 -2.71
CA MET A 15 -7.30 2.03 -3.30
C MET A 15 -8.64 1.43 -2.89
N GLN A 16 -8.76 0.10 -2.77
CA GLN A 16 -9.97 -0.53 -2.25
C GLN A 16 -10.28 -0.12 -0.81
N LEU A 17 -9.26 0.02 0.05
CA LEU A 17 -9.43 0.50 1.42
C LEU A 17 -9.84 1.97 1.45
N ALA A 18 -9.24 2.81 0.60
CA ALA A 18 -9.61 4.21 0.46
C ALA A 18 -11.06 4.37 -0.03
N ASN A 19 -11.52 3.50 -0.94
CA ASN A 19 -12.92 3.49 -1.37
C ASN A 19 -13.87 3.07 -0.24
N LYS A 20 -13.48 2.08 0.59
CA LYS A 20 -14.27 1.71 1.77
C LYS A 20 -14.41 2.87 2.75
N MET A 21 -13.35 3.66 2.95
CA MET A 21 -13.36 4.86 3.81
C MET A 21 -14.38 5.94 3.39
N GLN A 22 -14.82 5.95 2.13
CA GLN A 22 -15.85 6.88 1.66
C GLN A 22 -17.26 6.53 2.16
N ASN A 23 -17.45 5.34 2.74
CA ASN A 23 -18.74 4.95 3.30
C ASN A 23 -19.07 5.81 4.54
N PRO A 24 -20.15 6.61 4.52
CA PRO A 24 -20.51 7.48 5.63
C PRO A 24 -20.97 6.71 6.88
N ASN A 25 -21.36 5.43 6.72
CA ASN A 25 -21.90 4.60 7.79
C ASN A 25 -20.82 3.91 8.63
N LEU A 26 -19.53 4.13 8.34
CA LEU A 26 -18.45 3.57 9.13
C LEU A 26 -18.41 4.20 10.52
N SER A 27 -18.29 3.33 11.52
CA SER A 27 -17.96 3.71 12.89
C SER A 27 -16.57 4.32 12.98
N ILE A 28 -16.28 4.97 14.11
CA ILE A 28 -14.97 5.56 14.39
C ILE A 28 -13.87 4.48 14.42
N ASP A 29 -14.19 3.31 14.98
CA ASP A 29 -13.25 2.20 15.07
C ASP A 29 -12.93 1.64 13.67
N GLU A 30 -13.95 1.41 12.84
CA GLU A 30 -13.73 0.96 11.45
C GLU A 30 -12.94 1.98 10.62
N LYS A 31 -13.19 3.29 10.81
CA LYS A 31 -12.39 4.34 10.17
C LYS A 31 -10.94 4.31 10.63
N THR A 32 -10.71 4.09 11.92
CA THR A 32 -9.36 4.00 12.49
C THR A 32 -8.61 2.78 11.96
N GLU A 33 -9.27 1.63 11.89
CA GLU A 33 -8.71 0.40 11.31
C GLU A 33 -8.34 0.58 9.83
N LEU A 34 -9.23 1.19 9.04
CA LEU A 34 -8.99 1.46 7.63
C LEU A 34 -7.83 2.45 7.42
N LEU A 35 -7.74 3.50 8.23
CA LEU A 35 -6.61 4.45 8.18
C LEU A 35 -5.28 3.76 8.51
N ASN A 36 -5.25 2.94 9.56
CA ASN A 36 -4.07 2.17 9.93
C ASN A 36 -3.66 1.20 8.82
N ALA A 37 -4.64 0.53 8.20
CA ALA A 37 -4.39 -0.37 7.09
C ALA A 37 -3.80 0.37 5.87
N ILE A 38 -4.37 1.53 5.50
CA ILE A 38 -3.87 2.36 4.39
C ILE A 38 -2.42 2.79 4.63
N ALA A 39 -2.12 3.30 5.84
CA ALA A 39 -0.77 3.71 6.21
C ALA A 39 0.23 2.53 6.17
N ASN A 40 -0.23 1.33 6.51
CA ASN A 40 0.60 0.13 6.42
C ASN A 40 0.91 -0.23 4.95
N TYR A 41 -0.07 -0.07 4.04
CA TYR A 41 0.16 -0.24 2.61
C TYR A 41 1.12 0.80 2.03
N ASP A 42 1.04 2.07 2.47
CA ASP A 42 2.00 3.12 2.07
C ASP A 42 3.43 2.68 2.41
N TYR A 43 3.64 2.22 3.64
CA TYR A 43 4.94 1.75 4.11
C TYR A 43 5.45 0.54 3.32
N ILE A 44 4.59 -0.46 3.04
CA ILE A 44 4.98 -1.65 2.28
C ILE A 44 5.32 -1.28 0.83
N ILE A 45 4.59 -0.37 0.20
CA ILE A 45 4.89 0.13 -1.16
C ILE A 45 6.24 0.84 -1.16
N GLU A 46 6.51 1.69 -0.17
CA GLU A 46 7.78 2.39 -0.03
C GLU A 46 8.96 1.42 0.10
N LEU A 47 8.85 0.44 1.00
CA LEU A 47 9.85 -0.63 1.15
C LEU A 47 10.05 -1.42 -0.14
N THR A 48 8.98 -1.71 -0.86
CA THR A 48 9.05 -2.43 -2.15
C THR A 48 9.81 -1.61 -3.19
N CYS A 49 9.58 -0.29 -3.23
CA CYS A 49 10.30 0.64 -4.10
C CYS A 49 11.80 0.71 -3.73
N MET A 50 12.12 0.85 -2.44
CA MET A 50 13.51 0.87 -1.96
C MET A 50 14.25 -0.43 -2.32
N ASN A 51 13.65 -1.59 -2.03
CA ASN A 51 14.24 -2.89 -2.35
C ASN A 51 14.49 -3.07 -3.85
N HIS A 52 13.58 -2.58 -4.71
CA HIS A 52 13.80 -2.62 -6.15
C HIS A 52 14.93 -1.70 -6.60
N PHE A 53 15.00 -0.49 -6.02
CA PHE A 53 16.05 0.48 -6.31
C PHE A 53 17.44 0.00 -5.87
N GLU A 54 17.57 -0.58 -4.67
CA GLU A 54 18.84 -1.14 -4.18
C GLU A 54 19.33 -2.31 -5.02
N ARG A 55 18.42 -3.16 -5.52
CA ARG A 55 18.76 -4.22 -6.48
C ARG A 55 19.34 -3.68 -7.79
N GLY A 56 18.91 -2.50 -8.25
CA GLY A 56 19.47 -1.84 -9.42
C GLY A 56 20.88 -1.26 -9.20
N LYS A 57 21.27 -1.01 -7.93
CA LYS A 57 22.59 -0.47 -7.57
C LYS A 57 23.65 -1.53 -7.28
N ALA A 58 23.26 -2.76 -6.94
CA ALA A 58 24.18 -3.85 -6.64
C ALA A 58 24.92 -4.41 -7.88
N ILE A 59 24.73 -3.82 -9.05
CA ILE A 59 25.44 -4.14 -10.30
C ILE A 59 26.33 -2.95 -10.67
N GLN A 60 27.44 -2.78 -9.96
CA GLN A 60 28.60 -1.98 -10.38
C GLN A 60 29.89 -2.66 -9.94
#